data_AF-A0A4R6EH39-F1
#
_entry.id   AF-A0A4R6EH39-F1
#
_cell.length_a   1.000
_cell.length_b   1.000
_cell.length_c   1.000
_cell.angle_alpha   90.00
_cell.angle_beta   90.00
_cell.angle_gamma   90.00
#
_symmetry.space_group_name_H-M   'P 1'
#
loop_
_entity.id
_entity.type
_entity.pdbx_description
1 polymer ?
#
loop_
_entity_poly.entity_id
_entity_poly.type
_entity_poly.pdbx_seq_one_letter_code
_entity_poly.pdbx_strand_id
1 'polypeptide(L)'
;MADLWLANVEADTSEDEIKEFLGRYGFPPFDRIQYVPGTGERPAVILTFSEASEEALRLLQPRVHNLFWRNRTINVQVMPPERED
;
A
#
# COMPACT_ATOMS: atom_id res chain seq x y z
N MET A 1 -8.56 -8.23 8.95
CA MET A 1 -7.19 -7.76 8.74
C MET A 1 -6.84 -8.01 7.30
N ALA A 2 -6.18 -7.06 6.66
CA ALA A 2 -5.79 -7.16 5.26
C ALA A 2 -4.46 -6.45 5.04
N ASP A 3 -3.67 -6.95 4.11
CA ASP A 3 -2.38 -6.38 3.76
C ASP A 3 -2.42 -5.77 2.36
N LEU A 4 -1.82 -4.60 2.22
CA LEU A 4 -1.70 -3.89 0.96
C LEU A 4 -0.24 -3.76 0.58
N TRP A 5 0.10 -4.29 -0.58
CA TRP A 5 1.40 -4.13 -1.19
C TRP A 5 1.42 -2.85 -2.05
N LEU A 6 2.32 -1.94 -1.73
CA LEU A 6 2.57 -0.71 -2.48
C LEU A 6 3.98 -0.79 -3.09
N ALA A 7 4.07 -1.11 -4.37
CA ALA A 7 5.33 -1.21 -5.10
C ALA A 7 5.71 0.12 -5.77
N ASN A 8 7.01 0.29 -6.00
CA ASN A 8 7.58 1.46 -6.69
C ASN A 8 7.34 2.77 -5.94
N VAL A 9 7.22 2.69 -4.62
CA VAL A 9 7.18 3.86 -3.75
C VAL A 9 8.57 4.49 -3.68
N GLU A 10 8.63 5.80 -3.51
CA GLU A 10 9.88 6.51 -3.30
C GLU A 10 10.44 6.18 -1.91
N ALA A 11 11.73 5.85 -1.81
CA ALA A 11 12.36 5.42 -0.55
C ALA A 11 12.34 6.48 0.56
N ASP A 12 12.25 7.75 0.17
CA ASP A 12 12.18 8.91 1.06
C ASP A 12 10.75 9.18 1.56
N THR A 13 9.76 8.41 1.07
CA THR A 13 8.36 8.59 1.48
C THR A 13 8.19 8.19 2.93
N SER A 14 7.81 9.15 3.76
CA SER A 14 7.50 8.92 5.17
C SER A 14 6.15 8.22 5.33
N GLU A 15 5.95 7.55 6.47
CA GLU A 15 4.67 6.89 6.78
C GLU A 15 3.47 7.84 6.73
N ASP A 16 3.66 9.10 7.15
CA ASP A 16 2.62 10.11 7.23
C ASP A 16 2.11 10.50 5.84
N GLU A 17 3.03 10.71 4.89
CA GLU A 17 2.73 10.97 3.48
C GLU A 17 1.94 9.82 2.84
N ILE A 18 2.24 8.57 3.21
CA ILE A 18 1.50 7.41 2.73
C ILE A 18 0.09 7.40 3.33
N LYS A 19 -0.05 7.72 4.62
CA LYS A 19 -1.37 7.84 5.29
C LYS A 19 -2.21 8.94 4.65
N GLU A 20 -1.64 10.11 4.42
CA GLU A 20 -2.35 11.22 3.75
C GLU A 20 -2.74 10.87 2.32
N PHE A 21 -1.82 10.27 1.55
CA PHE A 21 -2.09 9.81 0.19
C PHE A 21 -3.26 8.84 0.17
N LEU A 22 -3.20 7.78 0.97
CA LEU A 22 -4.25 6.77 1.07
C LEU A 22 -5.58 7.35 1.58
N GLY A 23 -5.53 8.18 2.62
CA GLY A 23 -6.69 8.87 3.17
C GLY A 23 -7.42 9.72 2.14
N ARG A 24 -6.69 10.37 1.22
CA ARG A 24 -7.28 11.14 0.12
C ARG A 24 -8.13 10.30 -0.85
N TYR A 25 -7.85 9.00 -0.97
CA TYR A 25 -8.63 8.08 -1.80
C TYR A 25 -9.71 7.31 -1.03
N GLY A 26 -9.82 7.55 0.29
CA GLY A 26 -10.80 6.93 1.17
C GLY A 26 -10.31 5.66 1.86
N PHE A 27 -9.00 5.40 1.86
CA PHE A 27 -8.44 4.32 2.67
C PHE A 27 -8.37 4.73 4.15
N PRO A 28 -8.61 3.80 5.08
CA PRO A 28 -8.37 4.03 6.50
C PRO A 28 -6.86 4.12 6.80
N PRO A 29 -6.46 4.62 7.99
CA PRO A 29 -5.07 4.53 8.42
C PRO A 29 -4.64 3.07 8.57
N PHE A 30 -3.40 2.77 8.16
CA PHE A 30 -2.78 1.47 8.41
C PHE A 30 -2.18 1.42 9.82
N ASP A 31 -2.15 0.22 10.39
CA ASP A 31 -1.65 -0.04 11.74
C ASP A 31 -0.14 -0.31 11.72
N ARG A 32 0.33 -0.99 10.67
CA ARG A 32 1.73 -1.37 10.49
C ARG A 32 2.22 -1.06 9.08
N ILE A 33 3.47 -0.64 8.99
CA ILE A 33 4.21 -0.49 7.75
C ILE A 33 5.48 -1.34 7.79
N GLN A 34 5.74 -2.07 6.71
CA GLN A 34 6.97 -2.82 6.51
C GLN A 34 7.60 -2.41 5.19
N TYR A 35 8.82 -1.90 5.26
CA TYR A 35 9.59 -1.50 4.09
C TYR A 35 10.32 -2.71 3.52
N VAL A 36 10.03 -3.05 2.27
CA VAL A 36 10.66 -4.13 1.53
C VAL A 36 11.67 -3.51 0.56
N PRO A 37 12.99 -3.70 0.79
CA PRO A 37 14.00 -3.26 -0.15
C PRO A 37 13.85 -4.09 -1.43
N GLY A 38 13.34 -3.47 -2.50
CA GLY A 38 13.27 -4.15 -3.79
C GLY A 38 14.66 -4.36 -4.37
N THR A 39 14.88 -5.51 -5.00
CA THR A 39 16.11 -5.82 -5.71
C THR A 39 16.33 -4.82 -6.86
N GLY A 40 17.30 -3.92 -6.71
CA GLY A 40 17.70 -2.95 -7.73
C GLY A 40 17.38 -1.49 -7.35
N GLU A 41 16.15 -1.04 -7.61
CA GLU A 41 15.82 0.41 -7.59
C GLU A 41 14.34 0.72 -7.27
N ARG A 42 13.54 -0.29 -6.89
CA ARG A 42 12.10 -0.12 -6.67
C ARG A 42 11.72 -0.61 -5.27
N PRO A 43 11.80 0.26 -4.25
CA PRO A 43 11.28 -0.06 -2.94
C PRO A 43 9.81 -0.44 -3.03
N ALA A 44 9.40 -1.35 -2.16
CA ALA A 44 8.00 -1.61 -1.91
C ALA A 44 7.72 -1.46 -0.42
N VAL A 45 6.47 -1.20 -0.07
CA VAL A 45 6.01 -1.23 1.33
C VAL A 45 4.80 -2.12 1.43
N ILE A 46 4.73 -2.87 2.52
CA ILE A 46 3.56 -3.64 2.92
C ILE A 46 2.89 -2.85 4.04
N LEU A 47 1.59 -2.60 3.87
CA LEU A 47 0.77 -1.88 4.83
C LEU A 47 -0.27 -2.84 5.39
N THR A 48 -0.25 -3.04 6.70
CA THR A 48 -1.21 -3.92 7.38
C THR A 48 -2.35 -3.08 7.96
N PHE A 49 -3.58 -3.44 7.60
CA PHE A 49 -4.79 -2.79 8.06
C PHE A 49 -5.55 -3.74 8.99
N SER A 50 -5.62 -3.37 10.27
CA SER A 50 -6.38 -4.12 11.27
C SER A 50 -7.89 -3.87 11.13
N GLU A 51 -8.27 -2.61 10.85
CA GLU A 51 -9.66 -2.15 10.74
C GLU A 51 -10.25 -2.32 9.33
N ALA A 52 -9.42 -2.53 8.30
CA ALA A 52 -9.90 -2.72 6.94
C ALA A 52 -10.07 -4.20 6.59
N SER A 53 -11.16 -4.50 5.87
CA SER A 53 -11.37 -5.79 5.22
C SER A 53 -10.77 -5.79 3.82
N GLU A 54 -10.33 -6.96 3.35
CA GLU A 54 -9.79 -7.12 2.00
C GLU A 54 -10.76 -6.66 0.91
N GLU A 55 -12.06 -6.91 1.09
CA GLU A 55 -13.10 -6.48 0.16
C GLU A 55 -13.12 -4.96 -0.01
N ALA A 56 -13.01 -4.22 1.09
CA ALA A 56 -12.97 -2.76 1.07
C ALA A 56 -11.69 -2.26 0.37
N LEU A 57 -10.53 -2.85 0.68
CA LEU A 57 -9.29 -2.51 0.00
C LEU A 57 -9.33 -2.84 -1.49
N ARG A 58 -9.96 -3.95 -1.91
CA ARG A 58 -10.10 -4.33 -3.32
C ARG A 58 -10.99 -3.34 -4.11
N LEU A 59 -11.99 -2.75 -3.46
CA LEU A 59 -12.82 -1.71 -4.08
C LEU A 59 -12.03 -0.40 -4.28
N LEU A 60 -11.10 -0.09 -3.37
CA LEU A 60 -10.29 1.12 -3.43
C LEU A 60 -8.99 0.95 -4.23
N GLN A 61 -8.43 -0.26 -4.30
CA GLN A 61 -7.22 -0.62 -5.03
C GLN A 61 -7.17 -0.01 -6.44
N PRO A 62 -8.17 -0.18 -7.32
CA PRO A 62 -8.10 0.35 -8.69
C PRO A 62 -8.02 1.88 -8.76
N ARG A 63 -8.35 2.61 -7.69
CA ARG A 63 -8.26 4.08 -7.64
C ARG A 63 -6.83 4.59 -7.49
N VAL A 64 -5.99 3.82 -6.80
CA VAL A 64 -4.58 4.16 -6.51
C VAL A 64 -3.61 3.31 -7.32
N HIS A 65 -4.08 2.21 -7.90
CA HIS A 65 -3.29 1.33 -8.76
C HIS A 65 -2.89 2.04 -10.07
N ASN A 66 -1.61 1.95 -10.44
CA ASN A 66 -1.01 2.65 -11.59
C ASN A 66 -1.15 4.18 -11.55
N LEU A 67 -1.28 4.75 -10.35
CA LEU A 67 -1.33 6.19 -10.18
C LEU A 67 0.08 6.80 -10.26
N PHE A 68 0.20 7.97 -10.89
CA PHE A 68 1.46 8.70 -10.93
C PHE A 68 1.60 9.57 -9.69
N TRP A 69 2.48 9.16 -8.77
CA TRP A 69 2.73 9.82 -7.50
C TRP A 69 4.24 9.96 -7.27
N ARG A 70 4.69 11.13 -6.79
CA ARG A 70 6.12 11.44 -6.56
C ARG A 70 7.03 11.04 -7.74
N ASN A 71 6.65 11.48 -8.94
CA ASN A 71 7.39 11.23 -10.18
C ASN A 71 7.55 9.74 -10.57
N ARG A 72 6.73 8.84 -10.01
CA ARG A 72 6.75 7.40 -10.28
C ARG A 72 5.33 6.85 -10.40
N THR A 73 5.16 5.80 -11.18
CA THR A 73 3.89 5.06 -11.23
C THR A 73 3.88 4.02 -10.14
N ILE A 74 3.03 4.19 -9.12
CA ILE A 74 2.92 3.22 -8.03
C ILE A 74 2.07 2.03 -8.44
N ASN A 75 2.42 0.85 -7.95
CA ASN A 75 1.61 -0.34 -8.15
C ASN A 75 1.02 -0.78 -6.82
N VAL A 76 -0.31 -0.89 -6.76
CA VAL A 76 -1.03 -1.24 -5.53
C VAL A 76 -1.71 -2.59 -5.70
N GLN A 77 -1.46 -3.50 -4.77
CA GLN A 77 -2.02 -4.84 -4.82
C GLN A 77 -2.47 -5.28 -3.42
N VAL A 78 -3.72 -5.73 -3.30
CA VAL A 78 -4.21 -6.32 -2.04
C VAL A 78 -3.65 -7.73 -1.94
N MET A 79 -2.90 -8.01 -0.88
CA MET A 79 -2.38 -9.34 -0.63
C MET A 79 -3.53 -10.23 -0.12
N PRO A 80 -3.62 -11.48 -0.59
CA PRO A 80 -4.51 -12.46 0.04
C PRO A 80 -4.05 -12.67 1.49
N PRO A 81 -4.95 -13.06 2.41
CA PRO A 81 -4.56 -13.39 3.77
C PRO A 81 -3.57 -14.55 3.65
N GLU A 82 -2.52 -14.53 4.47
CA GLU A 82 -1.56 -15.62 4.56
C GLU A 82 -2.39 -16.90 4.78
N ARG A 83 -2.42 -17.79 3.77
CA ARG A 83 -3.17 -19.03 3.90
C ARG A 83 -2.42 -19.87 4.92
N GLU A 84 -2.93 -19.89 6.14
CA GLU A 84 -2.55 -20.89 7.14
C GLU A 84 -2.99 -22.25 6.57
N ASP A 85 -2.03 -23.04 6.08
CA ASP A 85 -2.22 -24.45 5.65
C ASP A 85 -1.98 -25.38 6.85
#